data_AF-A0A5K1CJ77-F1
#
_entry.id   AF-A0A5K1CJ77-F1
#
_cell.length_a   1.000
_cell.length_b   1.000
_cell.length_c   1.000
_cell.angle_alpha   90.00
_cell.angle_beta   90.00
_cell.angle_gamma   90.00
#
_symmetry.space_group_name_H-M   'P 1'
#
loop_
_entity.id
_entity.type
_entity.pdbx_description
1 polymer ?
#
loop_
_entity_poly.entity_id
_entity_poly.type
_entity_poly.pdbx_seq_one_letter_code
_entity_poly.pdbx_strand_id
1 'polypeptide(L)' 'AEVNIKPWKLLVKELRAGNEKTKWKERARTAYWKGNPYVSRTRRDLLKCNLSESHDWNARLYIQ' A
#
# COMPACT_ATOMS: atom_id res chain seq x y z
N ALA A 1 2.22 -10.66 -11.02
CA ALA A 1 1.12 -9.82 -11.53
C ALA A 1 0.18 -9.50 -10.36
N GLU A 2 -0.46 -8.34 -10.36
CA GLU A 2 -1.59 -8.06 -9.46
C GLU A 2 -2.82 -8.77 -10.03
N VAL A 3 -3.30 -9.79 -9.33
CA VAL A 3 -4.39 -10.66 -9.78
C VAL A 3 -5.67 -10.35 -8.99
N ASN A 4 -6.84 -10.68 -9.56
CA ASN A 4 -8.16 -10.53 -8.92
C ASN A 4 -8.65 -9.08 -8.69
N ILE A 5 -8.33 -8.16 -9.60
CA ILE A 5 -8.86 -6.78 -9.56
C ILE A 5 -10.31 -6.78 -10.06
N LYS A 6 -11.24 -6.26 -9.25
CA LYS A 6 -12.66 -6.11 -9.63
C LYS A 6 -12.83 -5.15 -10.83
N PRO A 7 -13.93 -5.24 -11.59
CA PRO A 7 -14.25 -4.27 -12.63
C PRO A 7 -14.27 -2.82 -12.10
N TRP A 8 -13.68 -1.90 -12.86
CA TRP A 8 -13.48 -0.50 -12.46
C TRP A 8 -14.76 0.19 -11.97
N LYS A 9 -15.89 -0.04 -12.66
CA LYS A 9 -17.18 0.58 -12.33
C LYS A 9 -17.68 0.23 -10.92
N LEU A 10 -17.39 -0.97 -10.44
CA LEU A 10 -17.73 -1.40 -9.07
C LEU A 10 -16.68 -0.88 -8.08
N LEU A 11 -15.39 -1.05 -8.42
CA LEU A 11 -14.27 -0.65 -7.57
C LEU A 11 -14.29 0.84 -7.21
N VAL A 12 -14.60 1.73 -8.16
CA VAL A 12 -14.66 3.18 -7.90
C VAL A 12 -15.70 3.55 -6.83
N LYS A 13 -16.84 2.85 -6.80
CA LYS A 13 -17.87 3.08 -5.78
C LYS A 13 -17.38 2.67 -4.40
N GLU A 14 -16.74 1.50 -4.30
CA GLU A 14 -16.15 0.99 -3.06
C GLU A 14 -15.02 1.90 -2.56
N LEU A 15 -14.15 2.39 -3.46
CA LEU A 15 -13.06 3.33 -3.15
C LEU A 15 -13.59 4.66 -2.63
N ARG A 16 -14.64 5.22 -3.24
CA ARG A 16 -15.27 6.46 -2.78
C ARG A 16 -15.86 6.29 -1.37
N ALA A 17 -16.63 5.23 -1.16
CA ALA A 17 -17.19 4.91 0.15
C ALA A 17 -16.10 4.70 1.21
N GLY A 18 -14.98 4.06 0.85
CA GLY A 18 -13.81 3.92 1.72
C GLY A 18 -13.13 5.26 2.05
N ASN A 19 -13.00 6.15 1.05
CA ASN A 19 -12.37 7.45 1.19
C ASN A 19 -13.17 8.41 2.12
N GLU A 20 -14.49 8.25 2.16
CA GLU A 20 -15.41 9.01 3.02
C GLU A 20 -15.35 8.58 4.49
N LYS A 21 -14.88 7.35 4.80
CA LYS A 21 -14.79 6.85 6.19
C LYS A 21 -13.76 7.59 7.05
N THR A 22 -12.74 8.18 6.44
CA THR A 22 -11.63 8.80 7.19
C THR A 22 -11.20 10.07 6.50
N LYS A 23 -11.29 11.20 7.23
CA LYS A 23 -10.84 12.50 6.74
C LYS A 23 -9.33 12.47 6.52
N TRP A 24 -8.85 13.28 5.59
CA TRP A 24 -7.43 13.34 5.25
C TRP A 24 -6.52 13.51 6.48
N LYS A 25 -6.86 14.43 7.39
CA LYS A 25 -6.07 14.73 8.60
C LYS A 25 -6.02 13.59 9.62
N GLU A 26 -6.97 12.66 9.56
CA GLU A 26 -7.10 11.53 10.49
C GLU A 26 -6.42 10.27 9.96
N ARG A 27 -5.91 10.28 8.72
CA ARG A 27 -5.21 9.13 8.15
C ARG A 27 -3.88 8.89 8.86
N ALA A 28 -3.50 7.62 8.95
CA ALA A 28 -2.20 7.24 9.48
C ALA A 28 -1.08 7.97 8.71
N ARG A 29 -0.11 8.52 9.46
CA ARG A 29 1.06 9.22 8.89
C ARG A 29 2.14 8.27 8.37
N THR A 30 1.88 6.96 8.40
CA THR A 30 2.80 5.95 7.90
C THR A 30 2.52 5.67 6.43
N ALA A 31 3.57 5.55 5.64
CA ALA A 31 3.46 5.04 4.28
C ALA A 31 2.98 3.58 4.32
N TYR A 32 2.19 3.16 3.32
CA TYR A 32 1.68 1.80 3.22
C TYR A 32 1.86 1.28 1.79
N TRP A 33 2.35 0.06 1.65
CA TRP A 33 2.40 -0.64 0.37
C TRP A 33 2.24 -2.14 0.57
N LYS A 34 1.43 -2.77 -0.28
CA LYS A 34 1.29 -4.23 -0.34
C LYS A 34 1.29 -4.68 -1.79
N GLY A 35 2.14 -5.62 -2.17
CA GLY A 35 2.21 -6.09 -3.54
C GLY A 35 3.29 -7.13 -3.81
N ASN A 36 3.34 -7.62 -5.04
CA ASN A 36 4.36 -8.57 -5.49
C ASN A 36 5.66 -7.81 -5.86
N PRO A 37 6.78 -8.01 -5.12
CA PRO A 37 8.03 -7.30 -5.34
C PRO A 37 8.86 -7.87 -6.51
N TYR A 38 8.59 -9.10 -6.93
CA TYR A 38 9.39 -9.83 -7.92
C TYR A 38 9.13 -9.40 -9.37
N VAL A 39 8.15 -8.53 -9.58
CA VAL A 39 7.79 -8.03 -10.92
C VAL A 39 8.76 -6.94 -11.41
N SER A 40 9.42 -6.21 -10.51
CA SER A 40 10.33 -5.12 -10.90
C SER A 40 11.40 -4.86 -9.85
N ARG A 41 12.59 -4.43 -10.29
CA ARG A 41 13.70 -4.09 -9.39
C ARG A 41 13.34 -2.95 -8.43
N THR A 42 12.60 -1.95 -8.88
CA THR A 42 12.16 -0.82 -8.06
C THR A 42 11.25 -1.23 -6.91
N ARG A 43 10.31 -2.16 -7.12
CA ARG A 43 9.48 -2.72 -6.03
C ARG A 43 10.30 -3.53 -5.02
N ARG A 44 11.34 -4.24 -5.48
CA ARG A 44 12.27 -4.93 -4.60
C ARG A 44 13.11 -3.95 -3.78
N ASP A 45 13.54 -2.85 -4.39
CA ASP A 45 14.30 -1.80 -3.70
C ASP A 45 13.43 -1.08 -2.65
N LEU A 46 12.12 -0.92 -2.87
CA LEU A 46 11.19 -0.38 -1.88
C LEU A 46 11.22 -1.19 -0.57
N LEU A 47 11.35 -2.53 -0.63
CA LEU A 47 11.41 -3.38 0.56
C LEU A 47 12.64 -3.10 1.44
N LYS A 48 13.68 -2.46 0.92
CA LYS A 48 14.85 -2.05 1.71
C LYS A 48 14.51 -0.98 2.75
N CYS A 49 13.38 -0.29 2.61
CA CYS A 49 12.87 0.66 3.61
C CYS A 49 12.30 -0.04 4.86
N ASN A 50 12.14 -1.37 4.85
CA ASN A 50 11.79 -2.14 6.04
C ASN A 50 13.09 -2.56 6.76
N LEU A 51 13.80 -1.60 7.35
CA LEU A 51 15.07 -1.84 8.07
C LEU A 51 14.83 -2.45 9.46
N SER A 52 15.93 -2.85 10.12
CA SER A 52 15.94 -3.48 11.44
C SER A 52 15.21 -2.70 12.52
N GLU A 53 14.91 -3.35 13.63
CA GLU A 53 14.23 -2.80 14.81
C GLU A 53 14.81 -1.48 15.34
N SER A 54 16.07 -1.18 15.00
CA SER A 54 16.77 0.06 15.36
C SER A 54 16.34 1.30 14.56
N HIS A 55 15.63 1.17 13.43
CA HIS A 55 15.26 2.32 12.59
C HIS A 55 13.90 2.14 11.87
N ASP A 56 12.88 2.86 12.32
CA ASP A 56 11.54 2.88 11.70
C ASP A 56 11.39 4.07 10.72
N TRP A 57 11.28 3.78 9.42
CA TRP A 57 11.02 4.75 8.36
C TRP A 57 9.55 5.21 8.30
N ASN A 58 8.70 4.78 9.24
CA ASN A 58 7.25 4.94 9.19
C ASN A 58 6.64 4.34 7.92
N ALA A 59 7.25 3.28 7.36
CA ALA A 59 6.77 2.60 6.17
C ALA A 59 6.31 1.18 6.51
N ARG A 60 5.06 0.85 6.18
CA ARG A 60 4.45 -0.46 6.39
C ARG A 60 4.38 -1.17 5.03
N LEU A 61 5.34 -2.05 4.77
CA LEU A 61 5.52 -2.72 3.48
C LEU A 61 5.25 -4.23 3.61
N TYR A 62 4.38 -4.77 2.76
CA TYR A 62 3.97 -6.17 2.81
C TYR A 62 4.09 -6.83 1.44
N ILE A 63 4.58 -8.07 1.40
CA ILE A 63 4.59 -8.88 0.19
C ILE A 63 3.19 -9.49 0.01
N GLN A 64 2.63 -9.37 -1.20
CA GLN A 64 1.35 -9.98 -1.61
C GLN A 64 1.57 -11.35 -2.25
#